data_AF-A0A0Q8F160-F1
#
_entry.id   AF-A0A0Q8F160-F1
#
_cell.length_a   1.000
_cell.length_b   1.000
_cell.length_c   1.000
_cell.angle_alpha   90.00
_cell.angle_beta   90.00
_cell.angle_gamma   90.00
#
_symmetry.space_group_name_H-M   'P 1'
#
loop_
_entity.id
_entity.type
_entity.pdbx_description
1 polymer ?
#
loop_
_entity_poly.entity_id
_entity_poly.type
_entity_poly.pdbx_seq_one_letter_code
_entity_poly.pdbx_strand_id
1 'polypeptide(L)'
;MTVNREVLHASWNRTRGHLDDARAHLAGQPDIDLAGTLEFLEHNELGLAFDCLVDVGDDLDLPLAFWQHLDRAAREMRLYSDALHKPHLTAADLCRRHLAAASERE
;
A
#
# COMPACT_ATOMS: atom_id res chain seq x y z
N MET A 1 15.78 -2.53 -23.22
CA MET A 1 16.10 -1.48 -22.22
C MET A 1 16.56 -2.20 -20.96
N THR A 2 17.83 -2.07 -20.56
CA THR A 2 18.33 -2.62 -19.30
C THR A 2 17.82 -1.73 -18.17
N VAL A 3 16.92 -2.25 -17.34
CA VAL A 3 16.54 -1.57 -16.09
C VAL A 3 17.80 -1.48 -15.25
N ASN A 4 18.24 -0.26 -14.93
CA ASN A 4 19.38 -0.07 -14.04
C ASN A 4 19.01 -0.64 -12.66
N ARG A 5 19.79 -1.61 -12.18
CA ARG A 5 19.58 -2.26 -10.88
C ARG A 5 19.49 -1.25 -9.73
N GLU A 6 20.25 -0.16 -9.80
CA GLU A 6 20.21 0.92 -8.81
C GLU A 6 18.88 1.66 -8.79
N VAL A 7 18.31 1.91 -9.97
CA VAL A 7 17.00 2.55 -10.12
C VAL A 7 15.89 1.66 -9.57
N LEU A 8 16.00 0.35 -9.80
CA LEU A 8 15.05 -0.63 -9.25
C LEU A 8 15.14 -0.70 -7.72
N HIS A 9 16.35 -0.81 -7.16
CA HIS A 9 16.55 -0.79 -5.71
C HIS A 9 16.05 0.50 -5.07
N ALA A 10 16.28 1.65 -5.70
CA ALA A 10 15.77 2.92 -5.20
C ALA A 10 14.23 2.96 -5.19
N SER A 11 13.57 2.39 -6.19
CA SER A 11 12.10 2.29 -6.24
C SER A 11 11.55 1.33 -5.17
N TRP A 12 12.22 0.21 -4.92
CA TRP A 12 11.85 -0.69 -3.81
C TRP A 12 11.99 -0.02 -2.45
N ASN A 13 13.08 0.72 -2.22
CA ASN A 13 13.27 1.45 -0.97
C ASN A 13 12.19 2.53 -0.76
N ARG A 14 11.82 3.28 -1.81
CA ARG A 14 10.71 4.26 -1.72
C ARG A 14 9.38 3.58 -1.44
N THR A 15 9.10 2.49 -2.15
CA THR A 15 7.87 1.71 -1.93
C THR A 15 7.80 1.22 -0.49
N ARG A 16 8.88 0.62 0.03
CA ARG A 16 8.97 0.17 1.43
C ARG A 16 8.74 1.31 2.41
N GLY A 17 9.33 2.48 2.18
CA GLY A 17 9.11 3.66 3.02
C GLY A 17 7.64 4.08 3.07
N HIS A 18 6.96 4.12 1.92
CA HIS A 18 5.53 4.42 1.88
C HIS A 18 4.68 3.39 2.63
N LEU A 19 5.00 2.10 2.53
CA LEU A 19 4.29 1.06 3.27
C LEU A 19 4.55 1.15 4.78
N ASP A 20 5.77 1.52 5.19
CA ASP A 20 6.09 1.71 6.61
C ASP A 20 5.36 2.92 7.22
N ASP A 21 5.30 4.03 6.47
CA ASP A 21 4.53 5.21 6.87
C ASP A 21 3.04 4.89 7.02
N ALA A 22 2.46 4.14 6.07
CA ALA A 22 1.07 3.67 6.15
C ALA A 22 0.88 2.79 7.40
N ARG A 23 1.74 1.80 7.61
CA ARG A 23 1.72 0.90 8.78
C ARG A 23 1.79 1.67 10.10
N ALA A 24 2.53 2.78 10.17
CA ALA A 24 2.66 3.58 11.39
C ALA A 24 1.31 4.16 11.87
N HIS A 25 0.36 4.41 10.97
CA HIS A 25 -1.00 4.84 11.34
C HIS A 25 -1.82 3.73 12.05
N LEU A 26 -1.39 2.47 11.93
CA LEU A 26 -2.05 1.31 12.52
C LEU A 26 -1.36 0.83 13.81
N ALA A 27 -0.07 1.12 13.98
CA ALA A 27 0.78 0.58 15.06
C ALA A 27 0.35 0.96 16.51
N GLY A 28 -0.63 1.83 16.68
CA GLY A 28 -1.19 2.21 17.98
C GLY A 28 -2.65 1.80 18.19
N GLN A 29 -3.28 1.12 17.24
CA GLN A 29 -4.67 0.71 17.35
C GLN A 29 -4.77 -0.65 18.07
N PRO A 30 -5.66 -0.79 19.07
CA PRO A 30 -5.92 -2.08 19.69
C PRO A 30 -6.59 -3.02 18.67
N ASP A 31 -6.30 -4.32 18.76
CA ASP A 31 -6.92 -5.38 17.94
C ASP A 31 -6.51 -5.40 16.44
N ILE A 32 -5.46 -4.67 16.05
CA ILE A 32 -4.87 -4.81 14.71
C ILE A 32 -3.63 -5.70 14.77
N ASP A 33 -3.70 -6.86 14.12
CA ASP A 33 -2.53 -7.70 13.90
C ASP A 33 -1.75 -7.24 12.66
N LEU A 34 -0.54 -6.73 12.89
CA LEU A 34 0.39 -6.30 11.83
C LEU A 34 1.52 -7.30 11.60
N ALA A 35 1.53 -8.46 12.27
CA ALA A 35 2.62 -9.42 12.18
C ALA A 35 2.87 -9.87 10.73
N GLY A 36 1.81 -10.22 9.99
CA GLY A 36 1.93 -10.61 8.58
C GLY A 36 2.47 -9.49 7.69
N THR A 37 2.04 -8.25 7.91
CA THR A 37 2.56 -7.09 7.15
C THR A 37 4.05 -6.88 7.42
N LEU A 38 4.50 -7.03 8.67
CA LEU A 38 5.89 -6.89 9.05
C LEU A 38 6.77 -7.96 8.41
N GLU A 39 6.34 -9.22 8.41
CA GLU A 39 7.04 -10.32 7.76
C GLU A 39 7.24 -10.05 6.25
N PHE A 40 6.19 -9.62 5.56
CA PHE A 40 6.28 -9.28 4.13
C PHE A 40 7.25 -8.12 3.87
N LEU A 41 7.24 -7.10 4.72
CA LEU A 41 8.20 -5.99 4.61
C LEU A 41 9.64 -6.45 4.85
N GLU A 42 9.88 -7.33 5.81
CA GLU A 42 11.20 -7.91 6.08
C GLU A 42 11.75 -8.68 4.86
N HIS A 43 10.88 -9.43 4.18
CA HIS A 43 11.25 -10.22 3.00
C HIS A 43 11.21 -9.43 1.66
N ASN A 44 10.89 -8.13 1.68
CA ASN A 44 10.68 -7.29 0.49
C ASN A 44 9.54 -7.80 -0.42
N GLU A 45 8.54 -8.46 0.15
CA GLU A 45 7.30 -8.86 -0.51
C GLU A 45 6.31 -7.69 -0.53
N LEU A 46 6.72 -6.59 -1.16
CA LEU A 46 6.07 -5.28 -1.08
C LEU A 46 4.61 -5.29 -1.59
N GLY A 47 4.30 -6.14 -2.56
CA GLY A 47 2.93 -6.32 -3.04
C GLY A 47 2.01 -6.98 -2.00
N LEU A 48 2.51 -8.01 -1.29
CA LEU A 48 1.76 -8.68 -0.23
C LEU A 48 1.59 -7.78 0.99
N ALA A 49 2.63 -7.04 1.36
CA ALA A 49 2.53 -6.03 2.40
C ALA A 49 1.50 -4.94 2.06
N PHE A 50 1.44 -4.50 0.80
CA PHE A 50 0.42 -3.56 0.32
C PHE A 50 -0.98 -4.15 0.40
N ASP A 51 -1.18 -5.38 -0.09
CA ASP A 51 -2.48 -6.04 -0.08
C ASP A 51 -3.01 -6.21 1.36
N CYS A 52 -2.15 -6.62 2.30
CA CYS A 52 -2.50 -6.71 3.72
C CYS A 52 -2.88 -5.35 4.33
N LEU A 53 -2.14 -4.28 4.03
CA LEU A 53 -2.46 -2.96 4.57
C LEU A 53 -3.78 -2.41 4.02
N VAL A 54 -4.10 -2.67 2.75
CA VAL A 54 -5.39 -2.31 2.18
C VAL A 54 -6.52 -3.10 2.84
N ASP A 55 -6.35 -4.42 3.00
CA ASP A 55 -7.34 -5.30 3.62
C ASP A 55 -7.65 -4.88 5.06
N VAL A 56 -6.60 -4.66 5.86
CA VAL A 56 -6.75 -4.12 7.24
C VAL A 56 -7.43 -2.75 7.23
N GLY A 57 -7.11 -1.90 6.26
CA GLY A 57 -7.70 -0.57 6.16
C GLY A 57 -9.13 -0.54 5.66
N ASP A 58 -9.59 -1.55 4.91
CA ASP A 58 -10.91 -1.54 4.24
C ASP A 58 -12.07 -1.42 5.23
N ASP A 59 -11.91 -2.05 6.40
CA ASP A 59 -12.87 -2.06 7.49
C ASP A 59 -12.67 -0.90 8.51
N LEU A 60 -11.67 -0.05 8.30
CA LEU A 60 -11.27 0.99 9.25
C LEU A 60 -11.44 2.39 8.68
N ASP A 61 -11.93 3.32 9.51
CA ASP A 61 -12.05 4.72 9.13
C ASP A 61 -10.69 5.45 9.28
N LEU A 62 -9.75 5.09 8.41
CA LEU A 62 -8.37 5.58 8.47
C LEU A 62 -8.22 6.98 7.86
N PRO A 63 -7.27 7.78 8.37
CA PRO A 63 -7.05 9.14 7.89
C PRO A 63 -6.60 9.17 6.42
N LEU A 64 -6.88 10.28 5.74
CA LEU A 64 -6.48 10.49 4.35
C LEU A 64 -4.98 10.20 4.10
N ALA A 65 -4.11 10.58 5.04
CA ALA A 65 -2.68 10.35 4.95
C ALA A 65 -2.33 8.87 4.75
N PHE A 66 -3.01 7.95 5.45
CA PHE A 66 -2.80 6.51 5.31
C PHE A 66 -3.01 6.06 3.86
N TRP A 67 -4.15 6.44 3.28
CA TRP A 67 -4.50 6.09 1.89
C TRP A 67 -3.58 6.76 0.87
N GLN A 68 -3.06 7.96 1.16
CA GLN A 68 -2.07 8.62 0.31
C GLN A 68 -0.73 7.88 0.29
N HIS A 69 -0.28 7.35 1.44
CA HIS A 69 0.93 6.53 1.50
C HIS A 69 0.77 5.25 0.67
N LEU A 70 -0.38 4.59 0.75
CA LEU A 70 -0.70 3.42 -0.07
C LEU A 70 -0.77 3.76 -1.58
N ASP A 71 -1.43 4.85 -1.99
CA ASP A 71 -1.47 5.26 -3.41
C ASP A 71 -0.06 5.52 -3.98
N ARG A 72 0.83 6.14 -3.20
CA ARG A 72 2.23 6.33 -3.62
C ARG A 72 2.96 5.00 -3.79
N ALA A 73 2.79 4.05 -2.88
CA ALA A 73 3.35 2.70 -3.01
C ALA A 73 2.81 1.97 -4.26
N ALA A 74 1.49 2.03 -4.49
CA ALA A 74 0.85 1.43 -5.65
C ALA A 74 1.35 2.02 -6.99
N ARG A 75 1.64 3.33 -7.03
CA ARG A 75 2.22 4.00 -8.21
C ARG A 75 3.66 3.56 -8.49
N GLU A 76 4.51 3.49 -7.46
CA GLU A 76 5.89 2.99 -7.60
C GLU A 76 5.90 1.56 -8.16
N MET A 77 4.99 0.72 -7.67
CA MET A 77 4.81 -0.68 -8.14
C MET A 77 3.99 -0.81 -9.44
N ARG A 78 3.41 0.28 -9.95
CA ARG A 78 2.57 0.33 -11.15
C ARG A 78 1.33 -0.58 -11.11
N LEU A 79 0.78 -0.83 -9.91
CA LEU A 79 -0.35 -1.76 -9.71
C LEU A 79 -1.62 -1.34 -10.47
N TYR A 80 -1.81 -0.05 -10.71
CA TYR A 80 -2.97 0.47 -11.43
C TYR A 80 -3.04 0.09 -12.90
N SER A 81 -1.89 -0.10 -13.54
CA SER A 81 -1.84 -0.54 -14.94
C SER A 81 -2.08 -2.05 -15.05
N ASP A 82 -1.72 -2.80 -14.02
CA ASP A 82 -1.92 -4.24 -13.92
C ASP A 82 -3.40 -4.59 -13.66
N ALA A 83 -4.07 -3.81 -12.81
CA ALA A 83 -5.48 -3.98 -12.47
C ALA A 83 -6.44 -3.93 -13.67
N LEU A 84 -6.09 -3.20 -14.74
CA LEU A 84 -6.91 -3.10 -15.97
C LEU A 84 -7.16 -4.46 -16.64
N HIS A 85 -6.32 -5.46 -16.36
CA HIS A 85 -6.38 -6.79 -16.96
C HIS A 85 -6.96 -7.85 -16.00
N LYS A 86 -7.34 -7.46 -14.78
CA LYS A 86 -7.92 -8.36 -13.78
C LYS A 86 -9.44 -8.22 -13.76
N PRO A 87 -10.20 -9.33 -13.81
CA PRO A 87 -11.67 -9.29 -13.80
C PRO A 87 -12.27 -8.98 -12.42
N HIS A 88 -11.45 -8.96 -11.35
CA HIS A 88 -11.87 -8.71 -9.98
C HIS A 88 -11.26 -7.41 -9.45
N LEU A 89 -11.95 -6.82 -8.48
CA LEU A 89 -11.47 -5.68 -7.70
C LEU A 89 -10.13 -6.03 -7.03
N THR A 90 -9.11 -5.22 -7.32
CA THR A 90 -7.79 -5.38 -6.70
C THR A 90 -7.67 -4.52 -5.45
N ALA A 91 -6.69 -4.82 -4.59
CA ALA A 91 -6.34 -3.96 -3.46
C ALA A 91 -6.00 -2.53 -3.92
N ALA A 92 -5.38 -2.36 -5.10
CA ALA A 92 -5.11 -1.05 -5.66
C ALA A 92 -6.41 -0.29 -5.99
N ASP A 93 -7.43 -0.97 -6.51
CA ASP A 93 -8.74 -0.34 -6.77
C ASP A 93 -9.45 0.06 -5.47
N LEU A 94 -9.39 -0.78 -4.43
CA LEU A 94 -9.92 -0.46 -3.10
C LEU A 94 -9.22 0.75 -2.49
N CYS A 95 -7.89 0.78 -2.51
CA CYS A 95 -7.09 1.91 -2.06
C CYS A 95 -7.52 3.23 -2.73
N ARG A 96 -7.77 3.23 -4.04
CA ARG A 96 -8.28 4.44 -4.75
C ARG A 96 -9.66 4.88 -4.28
N ARG A 97 -10.56 3.94 -4.01
CA ARG A 97 -11.91 4.24 -3.54
C ARG A 97 -11.85 4.90 -2.16
N HIS A 98 -11.09 4.32 -1.25
CA HIS A 98 -10.89 4.88 0.09
C HIS A 98 -10.16 6.22 0.06
N LEU A 99 -9.15 6.37 -0.79
CA LEU A 99 -8.47 7.66 -0.98
C LEU A 99 -9.46 8.74 -1.41
N ALA A 100 -10.32 8.45 -2.38
CA ALA A 100 -11.34 9.39 -2.84
C ALA A 100 -12.33 9.71 -1.72
N ALA A 101 -12.87 8.69 -1.05
CA ALA A 101 -13.83 8.85 0.04
C ALA A 101 -13.25 9.63 1.23
N ALA A 102 -11.98 9.39 1.59
CA ALA A 102 -11.31 10.12 2.67
C ALA A 102 -11.00 11.58 2.28
N SER A 103 -10.70 11.83 1.00
CA SER A 103 -10.42 13.19 0.49
C SER A 103 -11.66 14.09 0.49
N GLU A 104 -12.87 13.51 0.38
CA GLU A 104 -14.14 14.24 0.42
C GLU A 104 -14.57 14.64 1.84
N ARG A 105 -13.92 14.09 2.88
CA ARG A 105 -14.26 14.28 4.29
C ARG A 105 -13.38 15.32 5.01
N GLU A 106 -12.30 15.77 4.39
CA GLU A 106 -11.36 16.78 4.88
C GLU A 106 -11.71 18.19 4.35
#